data_AF-A0A847ZX82-F1
#
_entry.id   AF-A0A847ZX82-F1
#
_cell.length_a   1.000
_cell.length_b   1.000
_cell.length_c   1.000
_cell.angle_alpha   90.00
_cell.angle_beta   90.00
_cell.angle_gamma   90.00
#
_symmetry.space_group_name_H-M   'P 1'
#
loop_
_entity.id
_entity.type
_entity.pdbx_description
1 polymer ?
#
loop_
_entity_poly.entity_id
_entity_poly.type
_entity_poly.pdbx_seq_one_letter_code
_entity_poly.pdbx_strand_id
1 'polypeptide(L)'
;ATAAVLATGIDHIYPPENEKLHREIAERGLLITEMPPGTAPKAEQFPRRNRIISGMSRAVIVVEAAMRSGSLITARFAAEQGRDVFAVPGSPLDPRSEGTNRLIKDGAQILTSVEDVLESLRIVQRPQTEMFLEQDVSDSYGEPSEGDREHLLSFLSPTETHIDDLIRESRLSADVVSAILLELEIAGRVVRSGGGRVALV
;
A
#
# COMPACT_ATOMS: atom_id res chain seq x y z
N ALA A 1 13.84 -10.60 1.17
CA ALA A 1 14.24 -12.02 1.12
C ALA A 1 13.26 -12.78 0.21
N THR A 2 13.74 -13.76 -0.56
CA THR A 2 12.91 -14.56 -1.48
C THR A 2 12.61 -15.93 -0.86
N ALA A 3 11.39 -16.43 -1.03
CA ALA A 3 11.03 -17.79 -0.66
C ALA A 3 10.73 -18.62 -1.92
N ALA A 4 11.32 -19.82 -2.03
CA ALA A 4 11.02 -20.76 -3.09
C ALA A 4 10.31 -22.00 -2.53
N VAL A 5 9.17 -22.33 -3.13
CA VAL A 5 8.43 -23.55 -2.79
C VAL A 5 8.78 -24.63 -3.82
N LEU A 6 9.22 -25.80 -3.40
CA LEU A 6 9.73 -26.87 -4.27
C LEU A 6 8.67 -27.95 -4.50
N ALA A 7 8.65 -28.53 -5.69
CA ALA A 7 7.82 -29.69 -6.03
C ALA A 7 8.51 -31.03 -5.69
N THR A 8 9.80 -30.98 -5.36
CA THR A 8 10.70 -32.10 -5.07
C THR A 8 11.05 -32.16 -3.58
N GLY A 9 11.77 -33.21 -3.17
CA GLY A 9 12.47 -33.22 -1.88
C GLY A 9 13.48 -32.07 -1.78
N ILE A 10 13.78 -31.62 -0.56
CA ILE A 10 14.65 -30.46 -0.30
C ILE A 10 16.07 -30.63 -0.86
N ASP A 11 16.47 -31.88 -1.08
CA ASP A 11 17.76 -32.36 -1.57
C ASP A 11 17.80 -32.58 -3.10
N HIS A 12 16.67 -32.45 -3.79
CA HIS A 12 16.59 -32.64 -5.24
C HIS A 12 16.26 -31.32 -5.95
N ILE A 13 17.24 -30.78 -6.68
CA ILE A 13 17.10 -29.52 -7.41
C ILE A 13 16.45 -29.79 -8.76
N TYR A 14 15.38 -29.07 -9.07
CA TYR A 14 14.74 -29.08 -10.39
C TYR A 14 14.14 -27.70 -10.70
N PRO A 15 14.33 -27.17 -11.92
CA PRO A 15 15.17 -27.73 -12.98
C PRO A 15 16.67 -27.59 -12.64
N PRO A 16 17.56 -28.47 -13.14
CA PRO A 16 18.98 -28.49 -12.76
C PRO A 16 19.71 -27.18 -13.11
N GLU A 17 19.26 -26.46 -14.14
CA GLU A 17 19.78 -25.16 -14.56
C GLU A 17 19.66 -24.10 -13.45
N ASN A 18 18.74 -24.30 -12.48
CA ASN A 18 18.53 -23.39 -11.35
C ASN A 18 19.40 -23.72 -10.13
N GLU A 19 20.40 -24.60 -10.23
CA GLU A 19 21.23 -25.00 -9.09
C GLU A 19 21.87 -23.81 -8.36
N LYS A 20 22.44 -22.86 -9.11
CA LYS A 20 23.04 -21.65 -8.53
C LYS A 20 22.00 -20.82 -7.77
N LEU A 21 20.84 -20.57 -8.39
CA LEU A 21 19.75 -19.80 -7.78
C LEU A 21 19.19 -20.48 -6.53
N HIS A 22 19.07 -21.80 -6.55
CA HIS A 22 18.61 -22.59 -5.40
C HIS A 22 19.52 -22.36 -4.19
N ARG A 23 20.85 -22.40 -4.38
CA ARG A 23 21.82 -22.13 -3.31
C ARG A 23 21.74 -20.68 -2.81
N GLU A 24 21.63 -19.71 -3.71
CA GLU A 24 21.49 -18.30 -3.33
C GLU A 24 20.23 -18.03 -2.48
N ILE A 25 19.10 -18.66 -2.83
CA ILE A 25 17.87 -18.56 -2.04
C ILE A 25 18.01 -19.33 -0.71
N ALA A 26 18.68 -20.47 -0.68
CA ALA A 26 18.94 -21.20 0.56
C ALA A 26 19.77 -20.38 1.57
N GLU A 27 20.74 -19.61 1.08
CA GLU A 27 21.61 -18.79 1.93
C GLU A 27 20.94 -17.50 2.43
N ARG A 28 20.12 -16.85 1.60
CA ARG A 28 19.61 -15.47 1.85
C ARG A 28 18.10 -15.39 2.00
N GLY A 29 17.42 -16.52 1.89
CA GLY A 29 15.97 -16.61 1.76
C GLY A 29 15.43 -17.84 2.45
N LEU A 30 14.48 -18.50 1.79
CA LEU A 30 13.80 -19.67 2.36
C LEU A 30 13.47 -20.68 1.27
N LEU A 31 13.73 -21.95 1.55
CA LEU A 31 13.27 -23.07 0.74
C LEU A 31 12.20 -23.85 1.50
N ILE A 32 11.11 -24.20 0.82
CA ILE A 32 9.97 -24.89 1.42
C ILE A 32 9.57 -26.06 0.54
N THR A 33 9.32 -27.22 1.13
CA THR A 33 8.73 -28.36 0.43
C THR A 33 7.80 -29.14 1.34
N GLU A 34 6.73 -29.71 0.77
CA GLU A 34 5.88 -30.71 1.45
C GLU A 34 6.33 -32.15 1.18
N MET A 35 7.39 -32.33 0.38
CA MET A 35 7.86 -33.65 -0.06
C MET A 35 8.98 -34.19 0.84
N PRO A 36 8.99 -35.50 1.14
CA PRO A 36 10.10 -36.11 1.87
C PRO A 36 11.44 -35.94 1.13
N PRO A 37 12.57 -35.88 1.87
CA PRO A 37 13.90 -35.98 1.28
C PRO A 37 14.03 -37.20 0.35
N GLY A 38 14.77 -37.06 -0.75
CA GLY A 38 14.94 -38.06 -1.81
C GLY A 38 13.83 -38.08 -2.86
N THR A 39 12.79 -37.24 -2.73
CA THR A 39 11.69 -37.22 -3.69
C THR A 39 12.10 -36.56 -5.02
N ALA A 40 12.22 -37.39 -6.07
CA ALA A 40 12.48 -36.96 -7.44
C ALA A 40 11.29 -36.18 -8.06
N PRO A 41 11.54 -35.30 -9.06
CA PRO A 41 10.52 -34.48 -9.70
C PRO A 41 9.50 -35.33 -10.46
N LYS A 42 8.22 -35.17 -10.11
CA LYS A 42 7.09 -35.75 -10.85
C LYS A 42 6.14 -34.66 -11.31
N ALA A 43 5.68 -34.73 -12.56
CA ALA A 43 4.82 -33.71 -13.16
C ALA A 43 3.60 -33.34 -12.30
N GLU A 44 2.97 -34.33 -11.66
CA GLU A 44 1.81 -34.16 -10.80
C GLU A 44 2.08 -33.34 -9.52
N GLN A 45 3.33 -33.29 -9.06
CA GLN A 45 3.72 -32.54 -7.87
C GLN A 45 3.76 -31.03 -8.13
N PHE A 46 3.98 -30.61 -9.38
CA PHE A 46 4.11 -29.19 -9.71
C PHE A 46 2.78 -28.42 -9.51
N PRO A 47 1.63 -28.87 -10.06
CA PRO A 47 0.35 -28.24 -9.75
C PRO A 47 0.00 -28.32 -8.26
N ARG A 48 0.28 -29.45 -7.61
CA ARG A 48 -0.02 -29.63 -6.18
C ARG A 48 0.71 -28.61 -5.31
N ARG A 49 1.99 -28.35 -5.61
CA ARG A 49 2.83 -27.37 -4.91
C ARG A 49 2.30 -25.93 -5.04
N ASN A 50 1.68 -25.58 -6.16
CA ASN A 50 1.27 -24.20 -6.44
C ASN A 50 0.29 -23.63 -5.40
N ARG A 51 -0.52 -24.49 -4.76
CA ARG A 51 -1.44 -24.07 -3.68
C ARG A 51 -0.70 -23.48 -2.46
N ILE A 52 0.56 -23.88 -2.24
CA ILE A 52 1.40 -23.39 -1.14
C ILE A 52 1.96 -22.01 -1.51
N ILE A 53 2.35 -21.82 -2.77
CA ILE A 53 2.81 -20.52 -3.29
C ILE A 53 1.71 -19.48 -3.05
N SER A 54 0.49 -19.74 -3.55
CA SER A 54 -0.63 -18.81 -3.36
C SER A 54 -1.02 -18.70 -1.89
N GLY A 55 -1.03 -19.81 -1.14
CA GLY A 55 -1.47 -19.84 0.24
C GLY A 55 -0.61 -19.00 1.18
N MET A 56 0.70 -18.95 0.92
CA MET A 56 1.64 -18.12 1.68
C MET A 56 1.69 -16.65 1.22
N SER A 57 1.10 -16.34 0.06
CA SER A 57 1.15 -15.01 -0.52
C SER A 57 -0.03 -14.17 -0.07
N ARG A 58 0.16 -12.84 0.08
CA ARG A 58 -0.96 -11.90 0.25
C ARG A 58 -1.69 -11.66 -1.08
N ALA A 59 -0.93 -11.61 -2.17
CA ALA A 59 -1.40 -11.44 -3.52
C ALA A 59 -0.59 -12.31 -4.48
N VAL A 60 -1.18 -12.70 -5.61
CA VAL A 60 -0.52 -13.43 -6.69
C VAL A 60 -0.52 -12.60 -7.95
N ILE A 61 0.66 -12.41 -8.54
CA ILE A 61 0.87 -11.66 -9.78
C ILE A 61 1.16 -12.65 -10.91
N VAL A 62 0.38 -12.60 -11.98
CA VAL A 62 0.61 -13.36 -13.21
C VAL A 62 1.07 -12.42 -14.30
N VAL A 63 2.35 -12.52 -14.66
CA VAL A 63 2.99 -11.65 -15.66
C VAL A 63 2.68 -12.12 -17.08
N GLU A 64 2.82 -13.42 -17.33
CA GLU A 64 2.50 -14.03 -18.64
C GLU A 64 1.91 -15.43 -18.43
N ALA A 65 0.91 -15.77 -19.23
CA ALA A 65 0.28 -17.09 -19.23
C ALA A 65 -0.48 -17.34 -20.54
N ALA A 66 -0.11 -18.39 -21.27
CA ALA A 66 -0.98 -18.97 -22.29
C ALA A 66 -2.16 -19.74 -21.63
N MET A 67 -3.22 -20.04 -22.39
CA MET A 67 -4.45 -20.70 -21.87
C MET A 67 -4.25 -22.05 -21.17
N ARG A 68 -3.13 -22.74 -21.43
CA ARG A 68 -2.78 -24.02 -20.77
C ARG A 68 -1.60 -23.90 -19.81
N SER A 69 -1.25 -22.67 -19.40
CA SER A 69 -0.13 -22.42 -18.49
C SER A 69 -0.43 -22.92 -17.08
N GLY A 70 0.58 -23.54 -16.43
CA GLY A 70 0.51 -23.91 -15.02
C GLY A 70 0.32 -22.71 -14.08
N SER A 71 0.69 -21.50 -14.49
CA SER A 71 0.49 -20.28 -13.72
C SER A 71 -1.00 -19.98 -13.48
N LEU A 72 -1.88 -20.37 -14.42
CA LEU A 72 -3.34 -20.20 -14.27
C LEU A 72 -3.89 -21.09 -13.14
N ILE A 73 -3.24 -22.22 -12.86
CA ILE A 73 -3.59 -23.08 -11.71
C ILE A 73 -3.28 -22.34 -10.40
N THR A 74 -2.14 -21.65 -10.32
CA THR A 74 -1.78 -20.84 -9.15
C THR A 74 -2.74 -19.68 -8.95
N ALA A 75 -3.14 -18.99 -10.02
CA ALA A 75 -4.12 -17.91 -9.97
C ALA A 75 -5.50 -18.42 -9.48
N ARG A 76 -5.92 -19.60 -9.94
CA ARG A 76 -7.15 -20.24 -9.44
C ARG A 76 -7.07 -20.55 -7.95
N PHE A 77 -5.98 -21.18 -7.48
CA PHE A 77 -5.80 -21.45 -6.06
C PHE A 77 -5.78 -20.17 -5.22
N ALA A 78 -5.17 -19.10 -5.74
CA ALA A 78 -5.17 -17.80 -5.08
C ALA A 78 -6.60 -17.26 -4.89
N ALA A 79 -7.41 -17.27 -5.95
CA ALA A 79 -8.81 -16.85 -5.87
C ALA A 79 -9.63 -17.71 -4.90
N GLU A 80 -9.49 -19.04 -4.95
CA GLU A 80 -10.16 -19.98 -4.03
C GLU A 80 -9.77 -19.74 -2.56
N GLN A 81 -8.54 -19.28 -2.31
CA GLN A 81 -8.00 -18.96 -0.99
C GLN A 81 -8.30 -17.51 -0.55
N GLY A 82 -9.04 -16.74 -1.34
CA GLY A 82 -9.34 -15.33 -1.06
C GLY A 82 -8.11 -14.43 -1.10
N ARG A 83 -7.15 -14.73 -1.97
CA ARG A 83 -5.98 -13.88 -2.25
C ARG A 83 -6.26 -12.99 -3.45
N ASP A 84 -5.73 -11.77 -3.41
CA ASP A 84 -5.82 -10.87 -4.55
C ASP A 84 -5.02 -11.43 -5.73
N VAL A 85 -5.63 -11.42 -6.91
CA VAL A 85 -5.01 -11.87 -8.15
C VAL A 85 -4.84 -10.68 -9.07
N PHE A 86 -3.60 -10.47 -9.51
CA PHE A 86 -3.20 -9.45 -10.45
C PHE A 86 -2.73 -10.11 -11.74
N ALA A 87 -3.07 -9.49 -12.87
CA ALA A 87 -2.65 -9.97 -14.17
C ALA A 87 -2.16 -8.81 -15.03
N VAL A 88 -0.99 -8.99 -15.65
CA VAL A 88 -0.43 -8.00 -16.58
C VAL A 88 -1.17 -8.12 -17.92
N PRO A 89 -1.80 -7.03 -18.41
CA PRO A 89 -2.48 -7.06 -19.69
C PRO A 89 -1.45 -7.16 -20.83
N GLY A 90 -1.87 -7.72 -21.96
CA GLY A 90 -1.04 -7.76 -23.15
C GLY A 90 -1.85 -7.77 -24.44
N SER A 91 -1.16 -7.73 -25.57
CA SER A 91 -1.80 -7.71 -26.88
C SER A 91 -2.74 -8.92 -27.06
N PRO A 92 -3.98 -8.74 -27.57
CA PRO A 92 -4.85 -9.85 -27.93
C PRO A 92 -4.25 -10.81 -28.98
N LEU A 93 -3.22 -10.38 -29.71
CA LEU A 93 -2.51 -11.18 -30.70
C LEU A 93 -1.33 -11.97 -30.10
N ASP A 94 -0.90 -11.67 -28.87
CA ASP A 94 0.17 -12.41 -28.20
C ASP A 94 -0.42 -13.63 -27.45
N PRO A 95 -0.12 -14.87 -27.87
CA PRO A 95 -0.65 -16.07 -27.22
C PRO A 95 -0.20 -16.22 -25.76
N ARG A 96 0.89 -15.56 -25.35
CA ARG A 96 1.37 -15.55 -23.95
C ARG A 96 0.53 -14.64 -23.05
N SER A 97 -0.25 -13.73 -23.64
CA SER A 97 -1.12 -12.80 -22.92
C SER A 97 -2.57 -13.28 -22.84
N GLU A 98 -2.92 -14.37 -23.53
CA GLU A 98 -4.31 -14.85 -23.61
C GLU A 98 -4.86 -15.22 -22.23
N GLY A 99 -4.07 -15.92 -21.42
CA GLY A 99 -4.43 -16.32 -20.07
C GLY A 99 -4.47 -15.15 -19.08
N THR A 100 -3.55 -14.19 -19.16
CA THR A 100 -3.60 -12.99 -18.29
C THR A 100 -4.80 -12.10 -18.65
N ASN A 101 -5.06 -11.88 -19.94
CA ASN A 101 -6.25 -11.17 -20.40
C ASN A 101 -7.55 -11.90 -20.01
N ARG A 102 -7.54 -13.24 -19.98
CA ARG A 102 -8.67 -14.02 -19.48
C ARG A 102 -8.87 -13.84 -17.98
N LEU A 103 -7.80 -13.89 -17.18
CA LEU A 103 -7.88 -13.62 -15.74
C LEU A 103 -8.49 -12.24 -15.46
N ILE A 104 -8.10 -11.21 -16.21
CA ILE A 104 -8.67 -9.86 -16.10
C ILE A 104 -10.17 -9.89 -16.38
N LYS A 105 -10.61 -10.57 -17.44
CA LYS A 105 -12.04 -10.74 -17.77
C LYS A 105 -12.81 -11.50 -16.68
N ASP A 106 -12.16 -12.43 -16.01
CA ASP A 106 -12.72 -13.24 -14.93
C ASP A 106 -12.63 -12.52 -13.55
N GLY A 107 -12.14 -11.27 -13.50
CA GLY A 107 -12.17 -10.40 -12.32
C GLY A 107 -10.83 -10.18 -11.61
N ALA A 108 -9.72 -10.68 -12.16
CA ALA A 108 -8.38 -10.31 -11.66
C ALA A 108 -8.13 -8.80 -11.87
N GLN A 109 -7.41 -8.19 -10.93
CA GLN A 109 -7.02 -6.79 -11.04
C GLN A 109 -5.97 -6.60 -12.15
N ILE A 110 -6.13 -5.55 -12.95
CA ILE A 110 -5.17 -5.21 -13.99
C ILE A 110 -3.90 -4.70 -13.31
N LEU A 111 -2.75 -5.21 -13.75
CA LEU A 111 -1.44 -4.77 -13.28
C LEU A 111 -0.66 -4.09 -14.40
N THR A 112 -0.48 -2.79 -14.28
CA THR A 112 0.33 -1.98 -15.20
C THR A 112 1.62 -1.48 -14.55
N SER A 113 1.63 -1.33 -13.23
CA SER A 113 2.81 -0.93 -12.47
C SER A 113 2.80 -1.47 -11.04
N VAL A 114 3.90 -1.33 -10.29
CA VAL A 114 4.01 -1.87 -8.92
C VAL A 114 3.02 -1.18 -7.97
N GLU A 115 2.69 0.08 -8.25
CA GLU A 115 1.77 0.92 -7.49
C GLU A 115 0.38 0.27 -7.39
N ASP A 116 -0.12 -0.37 -8.44
CA ASP A 116 -1.43 -1.07 -8.44
C ASP A 116 -1.51 -2.13 -7.32
N VAL A 117 -0.40 -2.85 -7.08
CA VAL A 117 -0.32 -3.88 -6.03
C VAL A 117 -0.21 -3.24 -4.66
N LEU A 118 0.60 -2.19 -4.54
CA LEU A 118 0.80 -1.48 -3.28
C LEU A 118 -0.52 -0.85 -2.80
N GLU A 119 -1.24 -0.16 -3.68
CA GLU A 119 -2.54 0.44 -3.39
C GLU A 119 -3.56 -0.61 -2.92
N SER A 120 -3.70 -1.70 -3.68
CA SER A 120 -4.68 -2.74 -3.40
C SER A 120 -4.38 -3.51 -2.11
N LEU A 121 -3.11 -3.85 -1.85
CA LEU A 121 -2.72 -4.48 -0.59
C LEU A 121 -2.80 -3.53 0.61
N ARG A 122 -3.19 -2.26 0.40
CA ARG A 122 -3.05 -1.16 1.36
C ARG A 122 -1.65 -1.12 1.97
N ILE A 123 -0.68 -1.55 1.15
CA ILE A 123 0.74 -1.25 1.28
C ILE A 123 0.98 0.00 0.41
N VAL A 124 -0.02 0.86 0.27
CA VAL A 124 0.25 2.28 0.46
C VAL A 124 1.01 2.25 1.77
N GLN A 125 2.33 2.54 1.71
CA GLN A 125 2.96 3.26 2.81
C GLN A 125 1.83 4.12 3.32
N ARG A 126 1.40 4.01 4.60
CA ARG A 126 0.70 5.15 5.24
C ARG A 126 1.35 6.30 4.56
N PRO A 127 0.59 7.13 3.79
CA PRO A 127 1.28 8.10 3.00
C PRO A 127 2.26 8.65 4.03
N GLN A 128 3.52 8.75 3.64
CA GLN A 128 4.02 10.06 3.94
C GLN A 128 2.92 10.94 3.29
N THR A 129 1.86 11.27 4.08
CA THR A 129 1.70 12.57 4.62
C THR A 129 3.13 13.05 4.45
N GLU A 130 3.37 13.73 3.36
CA GLU A 130 3.38 15.14 3.53
C GLU A 130 2.75 15.50 4.94
N MET A 131 3.33 15.11 6.11
CA MET A 131 4.55 15.69 6.65
C MET A 131 5.12 16.51 5.52
N PHE A 132 4.34 17.57 5.18
CA PHE A 132 4.83 18.87 4.84
C PHE A 132 6.13 18.86 5.56
N LEU A 133 7.18 18.70 4.74
CA LEU A 133 8.52 18.42 5.20
C LEU A 133 8.58 19.01 6.58
N GLU A 134 8.81 18.19 7.60
CA GLU A 134 9.56 18.67 8.73
C GLU A 134 10.89 19.14 8.10
N GLN A 135 10.85 20.26 7.35
CA GLN A 135 11.75 21.37 7.50
C GLN A 135 11.96 21.37 8.99
N ASP A 136 13.19 21.10 9.40
CA ASP A 136 13.65 21.20 10.76
C ASP A 136 12.88 22.29 11.52
N VAL A 137 11.71 21.96 12.08
CA VAL A 137 11.05 22.79 13.07
C VAL A 137 11.67 22.24 14.31
N SER A 138 12.86 22.77 14.56
CA SER A 138 13.48 22.78 15.87
C SER A 138 12.40 22.73 16.93
N ASP A 139 12.53 21.79 17.86
CA ASP A 139 11.88 21.76 19.17
C ASP A 139 11.27 23.13 19.55
N SER A 140 10.00 23.33 19.22
CA SER A 140 9.18 24.33 19.85
C SER A 140 7.73 23.87 19.70
N TYR A 141 7.14 23.45 20.80
CA TYR A 141 5.75 23.76 21.06
C TYR A 141 5.68 25.28 21.06
N GLY A 142 5.58 25.89 19.88
CA GLY A 142 5.66 27.33 19.71
C GLY A 142 4.43 27.95 20.35
N GLU A 143 4.61 28.61 21.49
CA GLU A 143 3.68 29.64 21.90
C GLU A 143 3.41 30.56 20.68
N PRO A 144 2.16 30.96 20.42
CA PRO A 144 1.88 31.87 19.33
C PRO A 144 2.81 33.08 19.44
N SER A 145 3.47 33.48 18.36
CA SER A 145 4.24 34.73 18.38
C SER A 145 3.28 35.93 18.36
N GLU A 146 3.75 37.13 18.70
CA GLU A 146 2.92 38.34 18.49
C GLU A 146 2.54 38.54 17.02
N GLY A 147 3.41 38.13 16.09
CA GLY A 147 3.14 38.17 14.65
C GLY A 147 2.00 37.25 14.23
N ASP A 148 1.90 36.05 14.82
CA ASP A 148 0.79 35.12 14.53
C ASP A 148 -0.55 35.68 15.04
N ARG A 149 -0.54 36.37 16.18
CA ARG A 149 -1.73 37.04 16.74
C ARG A 149 -2.22 38.14 15.83
N GLU A 150 -1.33 39.03 15.39
CA GLU A 150 -1.68 40.14 14.51
C GLU A 150 -2.13 39.63 13.14
N HIS A 151 -1.50 38.58 12.63
CA HIS A 151 -1.88 37.94 11.39
C HIS A 151 -3.28 37.32 11.47
N LEU A 152 -3.58 36.52 12.49
CA LEU A 152 -4.90 35.91 12.63
C LEU A 152 -6.01 36.96 12.85
N LEU A 153 -5.72 38.03 13.59
CA LEU A 153 -6.64 39.15 13.77
C LEU A 153 -7.02 39.81 12.44
N SER A 154 -6.15 39.80 11.43
CA SER A 154 -6.46 40.37 10.11
C SER A 154 -7.52 39.58 9.32
N PHE A 155 -7.75 38.30 9.67
CA PHE A 155 -8.79 37.46 9.07
C PHE A 155 -10.08 37.43 9.88
N LEU A 156 -10.05 37.91 11.13
CA LEU A 156 -11.24 37.98 11.98
C LEU A 156 -12.08 39.19 11.61
N SER A 157 -13.39 38.98 11.56
CA SER A 157 -14.36 40.02 11.25
C SER A 157 -15.54 39.98 12.24
N PRO A 158 -16.38 41.03 12.29
CA PRO A 158 -17.65 41.00 13.02
C PRO A 158 -18.67 40.00 12.45
N THR A 159 -18.40 39.42 11.28
CA THR A 159 -19.24 38.36 10.68
C THR A 159 -18.75 37.00 11.16
N GLU A 160 -19.68 36.06 11.37
CA GLU A 160 -19.33 34.68 11.73
C GLU A 160 -18.47 34.01 10.65
N THR A 161 -17.26 33.61 11.02
CA THR A 161 -16.33 32.85 10.17
C THR A 161 -16.11 31.46 10.75
N HIS A 162 -16.01 30.44 9.90
CA HIS A 162 -15.70 29.09 10.36
C HIS A 162 -14.23 28.99 10.81
N ILE A 163 -13.96 28.27 11.90
CA ILE A 163 -12.59 28.09 12.40
C ILE A 163 -11.72 27.41 11.33
N ASP A 164 -12.27 26.44 10.60
CA ASP A 164 -11.55 25.78 9.50
C ASP A 164 -11.18 26.73 8.35
N ASP A 165 -11.98 27.78 8.12
CA ASP A 165 -11.67 28.81 7.13
C ASP A 165 -10.52 29.69 7.61
N LEU A 166 -10.51 30.06 8.89
CA LEU A 166 -9.40 30.80 9.51
C LEU A 166 -8.09 30.01 9.47
N ILE A 167 -8.12 28.71 9.78
CA ILE A 167 -6.95 27.83 9.68
C ILE A 167 -6.42 27.80 8.23
N ARG A 168 -7.34 27.63 7.26
CA ARG A 168 -6.98 27.54 5.85
C ARG A 168 -6.42 28.85 5.28
N GLU A 169 -7.01 29.99 5.65
CA GLU A 169 -6.65 31.30 5.10
C GLU A 169 -5.41 31.91 5.78
N SER A 170 -5.29 31.77 7.10
CA SER A 170 -4.10 32.26 7.85
C SER A 170 -2.86 31.39 7.64
N ARG A 171 -3.04 30.14 7.17
CA ARG A 171 -1.98 29.11 7.07
C ARG A 171 -1.28 28.81 8.40
N LEU A 172 -1.86 29.21 9.52
CA LEU A 172 -1.39 28.86 10.85
C LEU A 172 -1.86 27.43 11.19
N SER A 173 -1.15 26.78 12.10
CA SER A 173 -1.56 25.46 12.59
C SER A 173 -2.85 25.57 13.40
N ALA A 174 -3.64 24.48 13.42
CA ALA A 174 -4.88 24.43 14.19
C ALA A 174 -4.66 24.70 15.68
N ASP A 175 -3.51 24.30 16.23
CA ASP A 175 -3.13 24.51 17.62
C ASP A 175 -2.88 26.00 17.92
N VAL A 176 -2.15 26.70 17.05
CA VAL A 176 -1.88 28.15 17.18
C VAL A 176 -3.17 28.95 17.05
N VAL A 177 -4.00 28.63 16.05
CA VAL A 177 -5.31 29.29 15.85
C VAL A 177 -6.20 29.07 17.08
N SER A 178 -6.25 27.84 17.60
CA SER A 178 -7.06 27.51 18.78
C SER A 178 -6.58 28.25 20.04
N ALA A 179 -5.26 28.35 20.24
CA ALA A 179 -4.66 29.06 21.36
C ALA A 179 -4.97 30.56 21.29
N ILE A 180 -4.78 31.21 20.13
CA ILE A 180 -5.08 32.64 19.95
C ILE A 180 -6.58 32.91 20.11
N LEU A 181 -7.45 32.07 19.53
CA LEU A 181 -8.90 32.23 19.69
C LEU A 181 -9.34 32.09 21.15
N LEU A 182 -8.72 31.18 21.91
CA LEU A 182 -8.97 31.03 23.35
C LEU A 182 -8.52 32.28 24.13
N GLU A 183 -7.34 32.83 23.84
CA GLU A 183 -6.86 34.07 24.45
C GLU A 183 -7.83 35.23 24.17
N LEU A 184 -8.26 35.39 22.91
CA LEU A 184 -9.19 36.45 22.50
C LEU A 184 -10.59 36.27 23.11
N GLU A 185 -11.04 35.04 23.29
CA GLU A 185 -12.30 34.72 23.96
C GLU A 185 -12.24 35.05 25.45
N ILE A 186 -11.15 34.68 26.14
CA ILE A 186 -10.91 35.06 27.55
C ILE A 186 -10.83 36.58 27.69
N ALA A 187 -10.23 37.27 26.73
CA ALA A 187 -10.15 38.73 26.68
C ALA A 187 -11.48 39.40 26.26
N GLY A 188 -12.52 38.63 25.91
CA GLY A 188 -13.83 39.15 25.49
C GLY A 188 -13.84 39.84 24.13
N ARG A 189 -12.83 39.59 23.29
CA ARG A 189 -12.69 40.18 21.94
C ARG A 189 -13.26 39.30 20.83
N VAL A 190 -13.54 38.03 21.11
CA VAL A 190 -14.13 37.06 20.18
C VAL A 190 -15.24 36.30 20.88
N VAL A 191 -16.33 36.03 20.15
CA VAL A 191 -17.43 35.16 20.61
C VAL A 191 -17.50 33.92 19.73
N ARG A 192 -17.70 32.77 20.38
CA ARG A 192 -17.97 31.50 19.70
C ARG A 192 -19.48 31.30 19.52
N SER A 193 -19.87 31.03 18.28
CA SER A 193 -21.23 30.62 17.92
C SER A 193 -21.30 29.10 17.72
N GLY A 194 -22.51 28.55 17.79
CA GLY A 194 -22.74 27.12 17.56
C GLY A 194 -22.31 26.67 16.15
N GLY A 195 -21.69 25.49 16.06
CA GLY A 195 -21.24 24.92 14.79
C GLY A 195 -19.88 25.42 14.31
N GLY A 196 -18.92 25.64 15.22
CA GLY A 196 -17.52 25.90 14.86
C GLY A 196 -17.25 27.29 14.28
N ARG A 197 -18.09 28.28 14.58
CA ARG A 197 -17.96 29.65 14.06
C ARG A 197 -17.53 30.63 15.13
N VAL A 198 -16.78 31.66 14.72
CA VAL A 198 -16.29 32.73 15.59
C VAL A 198 -16.50 34.09 14.93
N ALA A 199 -16.72 35.13 15.75
CA ALA A 199 -16.83 36.51 15.30
C ALA A 199 -16.13 37.45 16.29
N LEU A 200 -15.60 38.56 15.79
CA LEU A 200 -14.99 39.62 16.58
C LEU A 200 -16.08 40.48 17.25
N VAL A 201 -15.87 40.82 18.52
CA VAL A 201 -16.78 41.65 19.35
C VAL A 201 -16.48 43.13 19.18
#